data_AF-W1WVJ2-F1
#
_entry.id   AF-W1WVJ2-F1
#
_cell.length_a   1.000
_cell.length_b   1.000
_cell.length_c   1.000
_cell.angle_alpha   90.00
_cell.angle_beta   90.00
_cell.angle_gamma   90.00
#
_symmetry.space_group_name_H-M   'P 1'
#
loop_
_entity.id
_entity.type
_entity.pdbx_description
1 polymer ?
#
loop_
_entity_poly.entity_id
_entity_poly.type
_entity_poly.pdbx_seq_one_letter_code
_entity_poly.pdbx_strand_id
1 'polypeptide(L)'
;MNIPPNLINTVKKSYQSVRVANIHPTGVFATRALVFIMLVPILLVVTQYIMSFISGYVSDNANKLINVGINIIDHIFIPSVLTAIVGFLGLWIDRNNNGIPDQLEKEDKR
;
A
#
# COMPACT_ATOMS: atom_id res chain seq x y z
N MET A 1 -27.07 -24.34 -19.83
CA MET A 1 -26.32 -24.67 -18.59
C MET A 1 -27.18 -24.25 -17.41
N ASN A 2 -27.72 -25.21 -16.66
CA ASN A 2 -28.67 -24.99 -15.58
C ASN A 2 -27.92 -24.59 -14.30
N ILE A 3 -27.71 -23.30 -14.08
CA ILE A 3 -27.08 -22.80 -12.84
C ILE A 3 -28.06 -23.12 -11.71
N PRO A 4 -27.69 -23.96 -10.73
CA PRO A 4 -28.62 -24.40 -9.71
C PRO A 4 -29.17 -23.18 -8.95
N PRO A 5 -30.50 -23.08 -8.73
CA PRO A 5 -31.13 -21.93 -8.10
C PRO A 5 -30.59 -21.65 -6.69
N ASN A 6 -29.98 -22.67 -6.06
CA ASN A 6 -29.30 -22.57 -4.78
C ASN A 6 -28.07 -21.65 -4.83
N LEU A 7 -27.34 -21.61 -5.95
CA LEU A 7 -26.18 -20.74 -6.11
C LEU A 7 -26.62 -19.27 -6.23
N ILE A 8 -27.67 -19.03 -7.02
CA ILE A 8 -28.26 -17.69 -7.20
C ILE A 8 -28.84 -17.19 -5.88
N ASN A 9 -29.54 -18.04 -5.13
CA ASN A 9 -30.08 -17.69 -3.81
C ASN A 9 -28.99 -17.50 -2.75
N THR A 10 -27.86 -18.19 -2.85
CA THR A 10 -26.69 -17.99 -1.96
C THR A 10 -26.01 -16.66 -2.26
N VAL A 11 -25.81 -16.31 -3.53
CA VAL A 11 -25.27 -15.00 -3.92
C VAL A 11 -26.22 -13.88 -3.50
N LYS A 12 -27.54 -14.04 -3.70
CA LYS A 12 -28.54 -13.05 -3.29
C LYS A 12 -28.58 -12.88 -1.77
N LYS A 13 -28.51 -13.97 -1.01
CA LYS A 13 -28.39 -13.94 0.46
C LYS A 13 -27.05 -13.37 0.92
N SER A 14 -25.93 -13.63 0.24
CA SER A 14 -24.64 -13.01 0.56
C SER A 14 -24.68 -11.51 0.31
N TYR A 15 -25.23 -11.03 -0.80
CA TYR A 15 -25.41 -9.60 -1.06
C TYR A 15 -26.34 -8.93 -0.04
N GLN A 16 -27.44 -9.59 0.29
CA GLN A 16 -28.39 -9.09 1.28
C GLN A 16 -27.80 -9.18 2.69
N SER A 17 -26.97 -10.17 3.00
CA SER A 17 -26.27 -10.33 4.29
C SER A 17 -25.09 -9.38 4.42
N VAL A 18 -24.43 -8.98 3.32
CA VAL A 18 -23.41 -7.91 3.31
C VAL A 18 -24.05 -6.52 3.44
N ARG A 19 -25.31 -6.37 3.02
CA ARG A 19 -26.11 -5.15 3.20
C ARG A 19 -26.83 -5.08 4.55
N VAL A 20 -27.19 -6.22 5.15
CA VAL A 20 -27.91 -6.34 6.44
C VAL A 20 -26.94 -6.47 7.61
N ALA A 21 -25.81 -7.15 7.44
CA ALA A 21 -24.68 -6.94 8.31
C ALA A 21 -24.12 -5.58 7.94
N ASN A 22 -24.03 -4.68 8.92
CA ASN A 22 -23.46 -3.35 8.82
C ASN A 22 -21.93 -3.43 8.58
N ILE A 23 -21.49 -4.25 7.63
CA ILE A 23 -20.11 -4.39 7.18
C ILE A 23 -19.83 -3.11 6.42
N HIS A 24 -19.47 -2.09 7.18
CA HIS A 24 -18.57 -1.08 6.67
C HIS A 24 -17.36 -1.90 6.22
N PRO A 25 -17.04 -2.01 4.92
CA PRO A 25 -15.74 -2.52 4.52
C PRO A 25 -14.76 -1.55 5.17
N THR A 26 -14.32 -1.90 6.38
CA THR A 26 -13.59 -0.98 7.24
C THR A 26 -12.40 -0.54 6.40
N GLY A 27 -12.20 0.78 6.25
CA GLY A 27 -11.09 1.31 5.46
C GLY A 27 -9.78 0.63 5.82
N VAL A 28 -9.63 0.22 7.09
CA VAL A 28 -8.55 -0.61 7.64
C VAL A 28 -8.25 -1.87 6.81
N PHE A 29 -9.25 -2.62 6.32
CA PHE A 29 -9.01 -3.81 5.50
C PHE A 29 -8.47 -3.44 4.11
N ALA A 30 -9.02 -2.38 3.50
CA ALA A 30 -8.54 -1.87 2.23
C ALA A 30 -7.12 -1.30 2.35
N THR A 31 -6.83 -0.51 3.40
CA THR A 31 -5.50 0.02 3.70
C THR A 31 -4.50 -1.11 3.93
N ARG A 32 -4.87 -2.15 4.70
CA ARG A 32 -3.99 -3.32 4.90
C ARG A 32 -3.72 -4.05 3.60
N ALA A 33 -4.74 -4.28 2.76
CA ALA A 33 -4.55 -4.91 1.46
C ALA A 33 -3.64 -4.10 0.54
N LEU A 34 -3.77 -2.77 0.54
CA LEU A 34 -2.92 -1.86 -0.22
C LEU A 34 -1.46 -1.94 0.26
N VAL A 35 -1.23 -1.92 1.58
CA VAL A 35 0.10 -2.11 2.16
C VAL A 35 0.70 -3.47 1.73
N PHE A 36 -0.08 -4.54 1.73
CA PHE A 36 0.38 -5.84 1.24
C PHE A 36 0.85 -5.79 -0.21
N ILE A 37 0.09 -5.13 -1.10
CA ILE A 37 0.47 -4.97 -2.51
C ILE A 37 1.78 -4.18 -2.64
N MET A 38 1.97 -3.14 -1.82
CA MET A 38 3.21 -2.35 -1.80
C MET A 38 4.42 -3.14 -1.26
N LEU A 39 4.22 -4.15 -0.42
CA LEU A 39 5.30 -5.01 0.10
C LEU A 39 5.77 -6.07 -0.91
N VAL A 40 4.92 -6.49 -1.85
CA VAL A 40 5.25 -7.49 -2.89
C VAL A 40 6.55 -7.17 -3.65
N PRO A 41 6.75 -5.95 -4.20
CA PRO A 41 7.98 -5.63 -4.93
C PRO A 41 9.24 -5.73 -4.06
N ILE A 42 9.16 -5.34 -2.78
CA ILE A 42 10.29 -5.47 -1.83
C ILE A 42 10.64 -6.95 -1.64
N LEU A 43 9.63 -7.80 -1.40
CA LEU A 43 9.82 -9.25 -1.23
C LEU A 43 10.47 -9.91 -2.46
N LEU A 44 10.05 -9.52 -3.66
CA LEU A 44 10.62 -10.03 -4.91
C LEU A 44 12.11 -9.67 -5.05
N VAL A 45 12.47 -8.41 -4.79
CA VAL A 45 13.87 -7.96 -4.90
C VAL A 45 14.77 -8.61 -3.86
N VAL A 46 14.31 -8.72 -2.61
CA VAL A 46 15.07 -9.39 -1.54
C VAL A 46 15.33 -10.87 -1.89
N THR A 47 14.31 -11.56 -2.40
CA THR A 47 14.46 -12.96 -2.83
C THR A 47 15.47 -13.08 -3.98
N GLN A 48 15.37 -12.21 -4.99
CA GLN A 48 16.29 -12.19 -6.11
C GLN A 48 17.73 -11.87 -5.68
N TYR A 49 17.89 -10.96 -4.73
CA TYR A 49 19.18 -10.58 -4.15
C TYR A 49 19.82 -11.77 -3.42
N ILE A 50 19.06 -12.47 -2.58
CA ILE A 50 19.54 -13.66 -1.85
C ILE A 50 19.91 -14.79 -2.84
N MET A 51 19.09 -15.04 -3.87
CA MET A 51 19.40 -16.04 -4.91
C MET A 51 20.67 -15.70 -5.68
N SER A 52 20.86 -14.42 -6.01
CA SER A 52 22.09 -13.92 -6.66
C SER A 52 23.32 -14.12 -5.76
N PHE A 53 23.18 -13.88 -4.45
CA PHE A 53 24.26 -14.03 -3.48
C PHE A 53 24.67 -15.50 -3.27
N ILE A 54 23.69 -16.40 -3.13
CA ILE A 54 23.94 -17.84 -2.95
C ILE A 54 24.59 -18.46 -4.22
N SER A 55 24.27 -17.95 -5.40
CA SER A 55 24.77 -18.51 -6.67
C SER A 55 26.26 -18.23 -6.92
N GLY A 56 26.93 -17.40 -6.11
CA GLY A 56 28.38 -17.16 -6.16
C GLY A 56 28.91 -16.45 -7.42
N TYR A 57 28.08 -16.36 -8.46
CA TYR A 57 28.28 -15.57 -9.68
C TYR A 57 27.03 -14.75 -9.92
N VAL A 58 27.17 -13.43 -9.92
CA VAL A 58 26.08 -12.58 -10.35
C VAL A 58 26.06 -12.61 -11.87
N SER A 59 25.16 -13.40 -12.45
CA SER A 59 24.93 -13.33 -13.90
C SER A 59 24.51 -11.90 -14.27
N ASP A 60 24.94 -11.37 -15.42
CA ASP A 60 24.62 -10.00 -15.84
C ASP A 60 23.10 -9.75 -15.87
N ASN A 61 22.32 -10.79 -16.15
CA ASN A 61 20.86 -10.75 -16.08
C ASN A 61 20.33 -10.61 -14.64
N ALA A 62 20.91 -11.29 -13.66
CA ALA A 62 20.54 -11.14 -12.25
C ALA A 62 20.89 -9.74 -11.72
N ASN A 63 22.08 -9.21 -12.07
CA ASN A 63 22.46 -7.83 -11.76
C ASN A 63 21.47 -6.81 -12.34
N LYS A 64 21.09 -6.99 -13.62
CA LYS A 64 20.11 -6.12 -14.27
C LYS A 64 18.73 -6.21 -13.61
N LEU A 65 18.30 -7.41 -13.21
CA LEU A 65 17.01 -7.61 -12.56
C LEU A 65 16.99 -7.02 -11.14
N ILE A 66 18.09 -7.11 -10.40
CA ILE A 66 18.27 -6.45 -9.11
C ILE A 66 18.24 -4.92 -9.28
N ASN A 67 19.01 -4.37 -10.23
CA ASN A 67 19.05 -2.93 -10.47
C ASN A 67 17.70 -2.35 -10.91
N VAL A 68 17.00 -3.03 -11.82
CA VAL A 68 15.65 -2.62 -12.22
C VAL A 68 14.67 -2.78 -11.06
N GLY A 69 14.79 -3.85 -10.28
CA GLY A 69 13.99 -4.08 -9.09
C GLY A 69 14.15 -2.98 -8.04
N ILE A 70 15.40 -2.61 -7.72
CA ILE A 70 15.72 -1.49 -6.81
C ILE A 70 15.14 -0.18 -7.35
N ASN A 71 15.32 0.09 -8.65
CA ASN A 71 14.80 1.32 -9.26
C ASN A 71 13.25 1.41 -9.18
N ILE A 72 12.55 0.28 -9.34
CA ILE A 72 11.10 0.22 -9.16
C ILE A 72 10.71 0.47 -7.70
N ILE A 73 11.42 -0.13 -6.73
CA ILE A 73 11.17 0.11 -5.30
C ILE A 73 11.39 1.57 -4.96
N ASP A 74 12.53 2.14 -5.36
CA ASP A 74 12.90 3.52 -5.06
C ASP A 74 11.89 4.51 -5.64
N HIS A 75 11.41 4.30 -6.86
CA HIS A 75 10.44 5.19 -7.48
C HIS A 75 9.06 5.18 -6.80
N ILE A 76 8.68 4.05 -6.17
CA ILE A 76 7.41 3.92 -5.44
C ILE A 76 7.55 4.44 -4.00
N PHE A 77 8.63 4.05 -3.32
CA PHE A 77 8.79 4.30 -1.89
C PHE A 77 9.39 5.66 -1.57
N ILE A 78 10.38 6.17 -2.32
CA ILE A 78 11.04 7.43 -1.96
C ILE A 78 10.05 8.61 -1.95
N PRO A 79 9.23 8.85 -3.00
CA PRO A 79 8.26 9.94 -2.96
C PRO A 79 7.23 9.74 -1.85
N SER A 80 6.74 8.52 -1.67
CA SER A 80 5.71 8.20 -0.67
C SER A 80 6.21 8.39 0.77
N VAL A 81 7.42 7.92 1.06
CA VAL A 81 8.08 8.07 2.37
C VAL A 81 8.44 9.54 2.61
N LEU A 82 8.97 10.24 1.60
CA LEU A 82 9.29 11.66 1.72
C LEU A 82 8.03 12.48 1.99
N THR A 83 6.93 12.25 1.26
CA THR A 83 5.65 12.93 1.51
C THR A 83 5.12 12.63 2.91
N ALA A 84 5.22 11.40 3.40
CA ALA A 84 4.82 11.04 4.76
C ALA A 84 5.67 11.75 5.82
N ILE A 85 7.00 11.80 5.65
CA ILE A 85 7.91 12.51 6.55
C ILE A 85 7.62 14.00 6.53
N VAL A 86 7.47 14.61 5.35
CA VAL A 86 7.16 16.04 5.21
C VAL A 86 5.80 16.38 5.83
N GLY A 87 4.78 15.54 5.61
CA GLY A 87 3.47 15.68 6.26
C GLY A 87 3.58 15.58 7.78
N PHE A 88 4.32 14.60 8.28
CA PHE A 88 4.57 14.43 9.72
C PHE A 88 5.38 15.59 10.33
N LEU A 89 6.37 16.11 9.62
CA LEU A 89 7.11 17.32 10.02
C LEU A 89 6.21 18.56 10.00
N GLY A 90 5.27 18.65 9.05
CA GLY A 90 4.21 19.66 9.06
C GLY A 90 3.38 19.58 10.32
N LEU A 91 3.00 18.37 10.76
CA LEU A 91 2.32 18.13 12.03
C LEU A 91 3.21 18.37 13.25
N TRP A 92 4.54 18.32 13.14
CA TRP A 92 5.42 18.70 14.24
C TRP A 92 5.42 20.21 14.47
N ILE A 93 5.20 20.98 13.41
CA ILE A 93 5.05 22.45 13.48
C ILE A 93 3.64 22.84 13.95
N ASP A 94 2.71 21.89 14.04
CA ASP A 94 1.40 22.08 14.67
C ASP A 94 1.57 22.18 16.20
N ARG A 95 1.48 23.40 16.72
CA ARG A 95 1.54 23.66 18.17
C ARG A 95 0.23 23.34 18.87
N ASN A 96 -0.89 23.38 18.16
CA ASN A 96 -2.23 23.29 18.73
C ASN A 96 -2.78 21.83 18.71
N ASN A 97 -2.03 20.90 18.10
CA ASN A 97 -2.33 19.47 17.95
C ASN A 97 -3.69 19.19 17.29
N ASN A 98 -4.17 20.08 16.43
CA ASN A 98 -5.44 19.90 15.73
C ASN A 98 -5.30 19.09 14.42
N GLY A 99 -4.08 18.70 14.05
CA GLY A 99 -3.81 17.89 12.86
C GLY A 99 -3.59 18.70 11.59
N ILE A 100 -3.45 20.04 11.69
CA ILE A 100 -3.17 20.94 10.58
C ILE A 100 -1.89 21.74 10.91
N PRO A 101 -0.90 21.78 10.01
CA PRO A 101 0.28 22.62 10.21
C PRO A 101 -0.09 24.11 10.41
N ASP A 102 0.44 24.74 11.47
CA ASP A 102 0.24 26.16 11.82
C ASP A 102 0.51 27.15 10.66
N GLN A 103 1.34 26.77 9.69
CA GLN A 103 1.66 27.61 8.52
C GLN A 103 0.50 27.71 7.52
N LEU A 104 -0.31 26.65 7.38
CA LEU A 104 -1.47 26.62 6.51
C LEU A 104 -2.66 27.37 7.12
N GLU A 105 -2.76 27.43 8.45
CA GLU A 105 -3.79 28.21 9.14
C GLU A 105 -3.60 29.73 9.07
N LYS A 106 -2.35 30.17 8.85
CA LYS A 106 -2.03 31.60 8.76
C LYS A 106 -2.51 32.22 7.46
N GLU A 107 -2.67 31.43 6.41
CA GLU A 107 -3.18 31.91 5.12
C GLU A 107 -4.69 32.19 5.15
N ASP A 108 -5.46 31.44 5.95
CA ASP A 108 -6.92 31.61 6.08
C ASP A 108 -7.34 32.77 7.01
N LYS A 109 -6.38 33.36 7.74
CA LYS A 109 -6.62 34.49 8.66
C LYS A 109 -6.37 35.87 8.04
N ARG A 110 -6.24 35.99 6.72
CA ARG A 110 -6.08 37.27 6.01
C ARG A 110 -7.35 37.70 5.27
#